data_AF-A0A964RMV5-F1
#
_entry.id   AF-A0A964RMV5-F1
#
_cell.length_a   1.000
_cell.length_b   1.000
_cell.length_c   1.000
_cell.angle_alpha   90.00
_cell.angle_beta   90.00
_cell.angle_gamma   90.00
#
_symmetry.space_group_name_H-M   'P 1'
#
loop_
_entity.id
_entity.type
_entity.pdbx_description
1 polymer ?
#
loop_
_entity_poly.entity_id
_entity_poly.type
_entity_poly.pdbx_seq_one_letter_code
_entity_poly.pdbx_strand_id
1 'polypeptide(L)'
;MYISNFEELILLDILISLEWNAYEDEKLIDIVKDLISNGDFEYLMDEIGDCTIKMLKSDWLFVLEKILSNQRLIDLRIKNVDEYYKNGMKYVCLVDQENNAIVVFRGTATTEEWEDNGQGAYEYETKEQIDALNFINGLNYEKITVTGHSKGGNKAQYTAVLSPKVTKCISINGQGFSNEFINKYSFEISRNEEKIISINAKYDYVSCLFNNISNECHYLKTLIQTNPFDYHKAHILLDPTGGLRPETDEAIISNIINKFSTYIISDLPKDVSKLVVDRVIDIVEMVLCRDENGGNIFQEMGKYLLMECYESSVEYKEIFSISFVIAEVLILPLLFWSDLILAEETKSKDVIKDIINKIIAIGESKIIKLKLIDKTQINLIDKLSKAIHELTERLEKEI
;
A
#
# COMPACT_ATOMS: atom_id res chain seq x y z
N MET A 1 -17.29 -25.00 -6.30
CA MET A 1 -16.17 -25.42 -5.45
C MET A 1 -15.46 -24.12 -5.12
N TYR A 2 -15.55 -23.63 -3.87
CA TYR A 2 -15.06 -22.30 -3.49
C TYR A 2 -13.61 -22.09 -3.92
N ILE A 3 -13.32 -20.98 -4.61
CA ILE A 3 -11.96 -20.45 -4.72
C ILE A 3 -11.51 -20.12 -3.30
N SER A 4 -10.70 -21.01 -2.74
CA SER A 4 -10.31 -20.99 -1.34
C SER A 4 -8.83 -20.73 -1.14
N ASN A 5 -8.03 -20.68 -2.22
CA ASN A 5 -6.58 -20.64 -2.11
C ASN A 5 -6.05 -19.20 -2.27
N PHE A 6 -5.14 -18.78 -1.39
CA PHE A 6 -4.63 -17.40 -1.38
C PHE A 6 -3.90 -17.07 -2.68
N GLU A 7 -3.20 -18.03 -3.27
CA GLU A 7 -2.48 -17.91 -4.53
C GLU A 7 -3.39 -17.53 -5.70
N GLU A 8 -4.60 -18.08 -5.75
CA GLU A 8 -5.55 -17.76 -6.82
C GLU A 8 -5.98 -16.30 -6.77
N LEU A 9 -6.21 -15.79 -5.56
CA LEU A 9 -6.60 -14.40 -5.34
C LEU A 9 -5.43 -13.44 -5.57
N ILE A 10 -4.20 -13.84 -5.24
CA ILE A 10 -2.98 -13.08 -5.57
C ILE A 10 -2.79 -13.01 -7.10
N LEU A 11 -2.98 -14.12 -7.82
CA LEU A 11 -2.85 -14.13 -9.28
C LEU A 11 -3.90 -13.22 -9.95
N LEU A 12 -5.16 -13.28 -9.49
CA LEU A 12 -6.24 -12.42 -9.99
C LEU A 12 -6.00 -10.93 -9.67
N ASP A 13 -5.45 -10.65 -8.49
CA ASP A 13 -5.08 -9.30 -8.09
C ASP A 13 -3.95 -8.73 -8.95
N ILE A 14 -2.90 -9.51 -9.24
CA ILE A 14 -1.84 -9.07 -10.14
C ILE A 14 -2.40 -8.83 -11.55
N LEU A 15 -3.31 -9.69 -12.03
CA LEU A 15 -3.93 -9.54 -13.35
C LEU A 15 -4.69 -8.21 -13.51
N ILE A 16 -5.37 -7.72 -12.47
CA ILE A 16 -6.14 -6.46 -12.56
C ILE A 16 -5.25 -5.23 -12.72
N SER A 17 -3.95 -5.37 -12.48
CA SER A 17 -2.98 -4.29 -12.62
C SER A 17 -2.61 -4.03 -14.07
N LEU A 18 -2.92 -4.93 -15.02
CA LEU A 18 -2.78 -4.70 -16.46
C LEU A 18 -4.05 -4.07 -17.02
N GLU A 19 -3.89 -3.24 -18.06
CA GLU A 19 -5.04 -2.77 -18.82
C GLU A 19 -5.54 -3.88 -19.73
N TRP A 20 -6.85 -4.13 -19.70
CA TRP A 20 -7.52 -5.07 -20.58
C TRP A 20 -9.01 -4.77 -20.56
N ASN A 21 -9.62 -4.99 -21.72
CA ASN A 21 -11.06 -4.91 -21.89
C ASN A 21 -11.64 -6.32 -21.82
N ALA A 22 -12.87 -6.42 -21.33
CA ALA A 22 -13.62 -7.66 -21.37
C ALA A 22 -15.06 -7.37 -21.77
N TYR A 23 -15.72 -8.38 -22.33
CA TYR A 23 -17.16 -8.40 -22.51
C TYR A 23 -17.84 -9.12 -21.34
N GLU A 24 -19.09 -8.75 -21.07
CA GLU A 24 -19.92 -9.48 -20.12
C GLU A 24 -19.97 -10.97 -20.51
N ASP A 25 -19.82 -11.85 -19.51
CA ASP A 25 -19.73 -13.31 -19.67
C ASP A 25 -18.47 -13.86 -20.36
N GLU A 26 -17.48 -13.03 -20.70
CA GLU A 26 -16.22 -13.48 -21.27
C GLU A 26 -15.45 -14.38 -20.29
N LYS A 27 -14.77 -15.41 -20.82
CA LYS A 27 -13.96 -16.31 -19.99
C LYS A 27 -12.60 -15.70 -19.70
N LEU A 28 -12.12 -15.87 -18.48
CA LEU A 28 -10.80 -15.39 -18.06
C LEU A 28 -9.67 -15.92 -18.94
N ILE A 29 -9.79 -17.17 -19.42
CA ILE A 29 -8.78 -17.78 -20.29
C ILE A 29 -8.53 -16.98 -21.58
N ASP A 30 -9.56 -16.35 -22.13
CA ASP A 30 -9.47 -15.66 -23.41
C ASP A 30 -8.72 -14.32 -23.20
N ILE A 31 -9.07 -13.57 -22.15
CA ILE A 31 -8.34 -12.37 -21.71
C ILE A 31 -6.84 -12.67 -21.49
N VAL A 32 -6.53 -13.74 -20.77
CA VAL A 32 -5.14 -14.08 -20.43
C VAL A 32 -4.34 -14.47 -21.67
N LYS A 33 -4.95 -15.18 -22.63
CA LYS A 33 -4.29 -15.51 -23.92
C LYS A 33 -4.03 -14.28 -24.76
N ASP A 34 -4.95 -13.32 -24.76
CA ASP A 34 -4.80 -12.07 -25.49
C ASP A 34 -3.68 -11.22 -24.90
N LEU A 35 -3.60 -11.13 -23.56
CA LEU A 35 -2.50 -10.46 -22.86
C LEU A 35 -1.13 -11.08 -23.17
N ILE A 36 -1.01 -12.40 -23.15
CA ILE A 36 0.24 -13.09 -23.52
C ILE A 36 0.59 -12.84 -24.99
N SER A 37 -0.41 -12.85 -25.89
CA SER A 37 -0.20 -12.67 -27.32
C SER A 37 0.20 -11.24 -27.68
N ASN A 38 -0.33 -10.24 -26.97
CA ASN A 38 0.10 -8.85 -27.05
C ASN A 38 1.54 -8.72 -26.57
N GLY A 39 1.82 -9.11 -25.33
CA GLY A 39 3.17 -9.17 -24.77
C GLY A 39 3.87 -7.82 -24.57
N ASP A 40 3.19 -6.70 -24.81
CA ASP A 40 3.64 -5.32 -24.53
C ASP A 40 3.12 -4.85 -23.17
N PHE A 41 3.68 -5.41 -22.09
CA PHE A 41 3.23 -5.10 -20.73
C PHE A 41 3.57 -3.68 -20.28
N GLU A 42 4.57 -3.04 -20.89
CA GLU A 42 4.89 -1.64 -20.59
C GLU A 42 3.74 -0.75 -21.07
N TYR A 43 3.30 -0.92 -22.33
CA TYR A 43 2.15 -0.21 -22.88
C TYR A 43 0.87 -0.44 -22.05
N LEU A 44 0.59 -1.69 -21.68
CA LEU A 44 -0.61 -2.03 -20.90
C LEU A 44 -0.61 -1.47 -19.46
N MET A 45 0.55 -1.14 -18.91
CA MET A 45 0.68 -0.47 -17.61
C MET A 45 0.61 1.06 -17.76
N ASP A 46 1.29 1.59 -18.77
CA ASP A 46 1.36 3.04 -19.02
C ASP A 46 0.01 3.59 -19.52
N GLU A 47 -0.86 2.77 -20.13
CA GLU A 47 -2.26 3.13 -20.41
C GLU A 47 -3.06 3.44 -19.13
N ILE A 48 -2.61 2.97 -17.96
CA ILE A 48 -3.31 3.14 -16.69
C ILE A 48 -2.81 4.38 -15.93
N GLY A 49 -1.48 4.52 -15.81
CA GLY A 49 -0.86 5.60 -15.07
C GLY A 49 0.63 5.35 -14.79
N ASP A 50 1.40 6.44 -14.79
CA ASP A 50 2.87 6.41 -14.73
C ASP A 50 3.42 6.03 -13.34
N CYS A 51 2.59 6.09 -12.29
CA CYS A 51 3.00 6.04 -10.88
C CYS A 51 2.64 4.71 -10.21
N THR A 52 2.90 3.60 -10.90
CA THR A 52 2.58 2.23 -10.46
C THR A 52 3.84 1.43 -10.16
N ILE A 53 3.71 0.38 -9.33
CA ILE A 53 4.81 -0.55 -9.11
C ILE A 53 4.96 -1.47 -10.33
N LYS A 54 6.05 -1.29 -11.09
CA LYS A 54 6.32 -2.05 -12.31
C LYS A 54 6.95 -3.43 -12.02
N MET A 55 6.53 -4.44 -12.77
CA MET A 55 7.11 -5.79 -12.77
C MET A 55 7.87 -6.06 -14.07
N LEU A 56 8.83 -6.98 -14.04
CA LEU A 56 9.53 -7.39 -15.26
C LEU A 56 8.59 -8.18 -16.16
N LYS A 57 8.82 -8.13 -17.47
CA LYS A 57 8.11 -8.96 -18.46
C LYS A 57 8.09 -10.46 -18.11
N SER A 58 9.19 -10.98 -17.55
CA SER A 58 9.25 -12.38 -17.10
C SER A 58 8.27 -12.68 -15.97
N ASP A 59 8.07 -11.74 -15.06
CA ASP A 59 7.20 -11.92 -13.90
C ASP A 59 5.73 -11.85 -14.33
N TRP A 60 5.40 -10.96 -15.28
CA TRP A 60 4.08 -10.93 -15.92
C TRP A 60 3.76 -12.25 -16.62
N LEU A 61 4.66 -12.74 -17.47
CA LEU A 61 4.47 -14.02 -18.16
C LEU A 61 4.32 -15.17 -17.17
N PHE A 62 5.14 -15.20 -16.11
CA PHE A 62 5.01 -16.17 -15.04
C PHE A 62 3.59 -16.17 -14.45
N VAL A 63 3.06 -15.01 -14.05
CA VAL A 63 1.71 -14.89 -13.48
C VAL A 63 0.64 -15.37 -14.46
N LEU A 64 0.69 -14.91 -15.70
CA LEU A 64 -0.30 -15.27 -16.73
C LEU A 64 -0.26 -16.77 -17.04
N GLU A 65 0.92 -17.38 -17.10
CA GLU A 65 1.09 -18.82 -17.26
C GLU A 65 0.52 -19.61 -16.06
N LYS A 66 0.70 -19.12 -14.82
CA LYS A 66 0.09 -19.73 -13.65
C LYS A 66 -1.43 -19.67 -13.70
N ILE A 67 -2.00 -18.56 -14.14
CA ILE A 67 -3.44 -18.45 -14.37
C ILE A 67 -3.90 -19.48 -15.41
N LEU A 68 -3.23 -19.56 -16.57
CA LEU A 68 -3.58 -20.54 -17.63
C LEU A 68 -3.47 -22.00 -17.19
N SER A 69 -2.54 -22.31 -16.30
CA SER A 69 -2.35 -23.67 -15.77
C SER A 69 -3.38 -24.05 -14.70
N ASN A 70 -4.16 -23.10 -14.19
CA ASN A 70 -5.11 -23.31 -13.12
C ASN A 70 -6.54 -23.48 -13.68
N GLN A 71 -7.04 -24.72 -13.65
CA GLN A 71 -8.38 -25.05 -14.16
C GLN A 71 -9.51 -24.24 -13.53
N ARG A 72 -9.40 -23.87 -12.25
CA ARG A 72 -10.44 -23.07 -11.57
C ARG A 72 -10.47 -21.64 -12.10
N LEU A 73 -9.30 -21.04 -12.32
CA LEU A 73 -9.20 -19.65 -12.79
C LEU A 73 -9.65 -19.52 -14.23
N ILE A 74 -9.19 -20.40 -15.13
CA ILE A 74 -9.52 -20.29 -16.57
C ILE A 74 -11.01 -20.49 -16.88
N ASP A 75 -11.75 -21.13 -15.98
CA ASP A 75 -13.19 -21.33 -16.11
C ASP A 75 -14.04 -20.18 -15.54
N LEU A 76 -13.41 -19.18 -14.91
CA LEU A 76 -14.08 -17.99 -14.42
C LEU A 76 -14.65 -17.16 -15.57
N ARG A 77 -15.80 -16.55 -15.31
CA ARG A 77 -16.45 -15.59 -16.21
C ARG A 77 -16.44 -14.21 -15.62
N ILE A 78 -16.18 -13.23 -16.47
CA ILE A 78 -16.18 -11.81 -16.11
C ILE A 78 -17.63 -11.32 -16.10
N LYS A 79 -17.95 -10.56 -15.06
CA LYS A 79 -19.27 -9.98 -14.81
C LYS A 79 -19.15 -8.54 -14.39
N ASN A 80 -20.23 -7.80 -14.61
CA ASN A 80 -20.35 -6.41 -14.17
C ASN A 80 -19.15 -5.58 -14.66
N VAL A 81 -18.80 -5.77 -15.93
CA VAL A 81 -17.70 -5.06 -16.57
C VAL A 81 -17.92 -3.56 -16.40
N ASP A 82 -16.91 -2.88 -15.86
CA ASP A 82 -16.88 -1.42 -15.89
C ASP A 82 -16.60 -0.99 -17.33
N GLU A 83 -17.63 -0.55 -18.05
CA GLU A 83 -17.51 -0.12 -19.44
C GLU A 83 -16.65 1.16 -19.58
N TYR A 84 -16.37 1.89 -18.50
CA TYR A 84 -15.69 3.20 -18.56
C TYR A 84 -14.85 3.51 -17.32
N TYR A 85 -13.83 2.69 -17.05
CA TYR A 85 -12.75 3.16 -16.18
C TYR A 85 -11.93 4.25 -16.89
N LYS A 86 -11.95 5.47 -16.35
CA LYS A 86 -11.02 6.54 -16.77
C LYS A 86 -10.19 7.06 -15.59
N ASN A 87 -10.84 7.24 -14.44
CA ASN A 87 -10.32 7.88 -13.24
C ASN A 87 -10.98 7.21 -11.99
N GLY A 88 -10.23 6.97 -10.91
CA GLY A 88 -10.75 6.44 -9.62
C GLY A 88 -10.53 4.94 -9.37
N MET A 89 -11.52 4.23 -8.80
CA MET A 89 -11.39 2.82 -8.43
C MET A 89 -11.67 1.84 -9.59
N LYS A 90 -10.67 1.02 -9.98
CA LYS A 90 -10.86 -0.12 -10.90
C LYS A 90 -11.19 -1.41 -10.13
N TYR A 91 -12.11 -2.22 -10.66
CA TYR A 91 -12.48 -3.52 -10.11
C TYR A 91 -12.86 -4.52 -11.21
N VAL A 92 -12.87 -5.81 -10.86
CA VAL A 92 -13.49 -6.86 -11.68
C VAL A 92 -14.31 -7.78 -10.79
N CYS A 93 -15.51 -8.16 -11.26
CA CYS A 93 -16.28 -9.26 -10.68
C CYS A 93 -16.08 -10.51 -11.55
N LEU A 94 -15.63 -11.60 -10.95
CA LEU A 94 -15.51 -12.91 -11.56
C LEU A 94 -16.44 -13.90 -10.87
N VAL A 95 -17.05 -14.78 -11.64
CA VAL A 95 -17.91 -15.85 -11.11
C VAL A 95 -17.49 -17.20 -11.63
N ASP A 96 -17.55 -18.18 -10.73
CA ASP A 96 -17.41 -19.58 -11.08
C ASP A 96 -18.73 -20.17 -11.63
N GLN A 97 -18.70 -21.45 -12.01
CA GLN A 97 -19.86 -22.17 -12.55
C GLN A 97 -20.99 -22.37 -11.53
N GLU A 98 -20.73 -22.15 -10.23
CA GLU A 98 -21.70 -22.25 -9.14
C GLU A 98 -22.26 -20.87 -8.73
N ASN A 99 -21.91 -19.80 -9.46
CA ASN A 99 -22.23 -18.41 -9.14
C ASN A 99 -21.61 -17.91 -7.81
N ASN A 100 -20.49 -18.49 -7.37
CA ASN A 100 -19.69 -17.87 -6.31
C ASN A 100 -18.93 -16.69 -6.91
N ALA A 101 -19.16 -15.49 -6.35
CA ALA A 101 -18.59 -14.26 -6.86
C ALA A 101 -17.28 -13.89 -6.14
N ILE A 102 -16.33 -13.43 -6.93
CA ILE A 102 -15.06 -12.87 -6.49
C ILE A 102 -14.97 -11.46 -7.04
N VAL A 103 -14.73 -10.50 -6.15
CA VAL A 103 -14.44 -9.12 -6.55
C VAL A 103 -13.01 -8.80 -6.22
N VAL A 104 -12.28 -8.35 -7.23
CA VAL A 104 -10.90 -7.90 -7.12
C VAL A 104 -10.91 -6.38 -7.26
N PHE A 105 -10.35 -5.68 -6.28
CA PHE A 105 -10.15 -4.23 -6.35
C PHE A 105 -8.69 -3.94 -6.67
N ARG A 106 -8.44 -3.12 -7.69
CA ARG A 106 -7.08 -2.70 -8.01
C ARG A 106 -6.53 -1.79 -6.91
N GLY A 107 -5.23 -1.90 -6.69
CA GLY A 107 -4.44 -0.88 -6.00
C GLY A 107 -4.31 0.41 -6.81
N THR A 108 -3.39 1.26 -6.36
CA THR A 108 -3.22 2.63 -6.86
C THR A 108 -2.52 2.70 -8.21
N ALA A 109 -3.04 3.53 -9.12
CA ALA A 109 -2.41 3.85 -10.39
C ALA A 109 -2.62 5.30 -10.85
N THR A 110 -3.74 5.95 -10.52
CA THR A 110 -4.00 7.35 -10.89
C THR A 110 -3.70 8.32 -9.75
N THR A 111 -3.54 9.62 -10.08
CA THR A 111 -3.36 10.68 -9.08
C THR A 111 -4.51 10.72 -8.07
N GLU A 112 -5.75 10.47 -8.47
CA GLU A 112 -6.88 10.44 -7.53
C GLU A 112 -6.80 9.25 -6.56
N GLU A 113 -6.31 8.09 -7.03
CA GLU A 113 -6.05 6.92 -6.17
C GLU A 113 -4.91 7.20 -5.17
N TRP A 114 -3.91 8.01 -5.56
CA TRP A 114 -2.86 8.49 -4.66
C TRP A 114 -3.39 9.48 -3.62
N GLU A 115 -4.23 10.44 -4.01
CA GLU A 115 -4.92 11.32 -3.07
C GLU A 115 -5.79 10.52 -2.08
N ASP A 116 -6.49 9.48 -2.54
CA ASP A 116 -7.31 8.60 -1.70
C ASP A 116 -6.45 7.78 -0.70
N ASN A 117 -5.20 7.44 -1.04
CA ASN A 117 -4.25 6.86 -0.09
C ASN A 117 -3.97 7.80 1.09
N GLY A 118 -3.76 9.09 0.83
CA GLY A 118 -3.57 10.10 1.87
C GLY A 118 -4.80 10.24 2.77
N GLN A 119 -5.98 10.35 2.16
CA GLN A 119 -7.25 10.41 2.88
C GLN A 119 -7.47 9.21 3.80
N GLY A 120 -7.01 8.02 3.41
CA GLY A 120 -7.09 6.80 4.21
C GLY A 120 -6.40 6.88 5.59
N ALA A 121 -5.49 7.84 5.77
CA ALA A 121 -4.77 8.04 7.03
C ALA A 121 -5.52 8.88 8.06
N TYR A 122 -6.47 9.74 7.64
CA TYR A 122 -7.10 10.75 8.50
C TYR A 122 -8.61 10.92 8.33
N GLU A 123 -9.21 10.36 7.28
CA GLU A 123 -10.67 10.29 7.14
C GLU A 123 -11.21 8.96 7.66
N TYR A 124 -12.43 8.99 8.17
CA TYR A 124 -13.13 7.76 8.54
C TYR A 124 -13.66 7.01 7.31
N GLU A 125 -13.85 7.68 6.18
CA GLU A 125 -14.30 7.09 4.91
C GLU A 125 -13.67 7.90 3.78
N THR A 126 -13.06 7.20 2.82
CA THR A 126 -12.60 7.82 1.57
C THR A 126 -13.64 7.63 0.46
N LYS A 127 -13.50 8.39 -0.63
CA LYS A 127 -14.41 8.29 -1.77
C LYS A 127 -14.36 6.88 -2.37
N GLU A 128 -13.17 6.32 -2.57
CA GLU A 128 -13.06 4.99 -3.17
C GLU A 128 -13.56 3.86 -2.28
N GLN A 129 -13.43 4.00 -0.96
CA GLN A 129 -14.03 3.05 -0.02
C GLN A 129 -15.56 3.01 -0.17
N ILE A 130 -16.20 4.18 -0.21
CA ILE A 130 -17.65 4.30 -0.39
C ILE A 130 -18.07 3.73 -1.76
N ASP A 131 -17.33 4.05 -2.82
CA ASP A 131 -17.61 3.55 -4.17
C ASP A 131 -17.46 2.02 -4.23
N ALA A 132 -16.45 1.43 -3.57
CA ALA A 132 -16.28 -0.02 -3.43
C ALA A 132 -17.48 -0.69 -2.75
N LEU A 133 -17.95 -0.11 -1.64
CA LEU A 133 -19.09 -0.64 -0.90
C LEU A 133 -20.40 -0.54 -1.70
N ASN A 134 -20.60 0.57 -2.41
CA ASN A 134 -21.75 0.74 -3.30
C ASN A 134 -21.76 -0.30 -4.42
N PHE A 135 -20.59 -0.55 -5.04
CA PHE A 135 -20.44 -1.60 -6.04
C PHE A 135 -20.84 -2.98 -5.48
N ILE A 136 -20.21 -3.40 -4.37
CA ILE A 136 -20.49 -4.70 -3.73
C ILE A 136 -21.97 -4.84 -3.37
N ASN A 137 -22.57 -3.80 -2.80
CA ASN A 137 -23.99 -3.84 -2.41
C ASN A 137 -24.93 -3.88 -3.62
N GLY A 138 -24.53 -3.33 -4.76
CA GLY A 138 -25.28 -3.37 -6.02
C GLY A 138 -25.24 -4.72 -6.75
N LEU A 139 -24.31 -5.61 -6.41
CA LEU A 139 -24.21 -6.93 -7.04
C LEU A 139 -25.36 -7.87 -6.61
N ASN A 140 -25.80 -8.74 -7.52
CA ASN A 140 -26.88 -9.72 -7.27
C ASN A 140 -26.37 -11.01 -6.59
N TYR A 141 -25.26 -10.92 -5.85
CA TYR A 141 -24.62 -12.04 -5.16
C TYR A 141 -24.68 -11.85 -3.64
N GLU A 142 -25.04 -12.90 -2.91
CA GLU A 142 -25.17 -12.87 -1.43
C GLU A 142 -23.93 -13.40 -0.70
N LYS A 143 -23.01 -14.06 -1.42
CA LYS A 143 -21.75 -14.58 -0.89
C LYS A 143 -20.62 -14.17 -1.82
N ILE A 144 -19.91 -13.13 -1.41
CA ILE A 144 -18.84 -12.53 -2.19
C ILE A 144 -17.52 -12.72 -1.45
N THR A 145 -16.52 -13.22 -2.16
CA THR A 145 -15.12 -13.12 -1.75
C THR A 145 -14.55 -11.84 -2.33
N VAL A 146 -13.95 -11.01 -1.50
CA VAL A 146 -13.26 -9.79 -1.96
C VAL A 146 -11.75 -9.94 -1.77
N THR A 147 -10.99 -9.36 -2.69
CA THR A 147 -9.53 -9.32 -2.59
C THR A 147 -9.00 -8.03 -3.18
N GLY A 148 -7.79 -7.67 -2.81
CA GLY A 148 -7.07 -6.57 -3.44
C GLY A 148 -5.69 -6.37 -2.83
N HIS A 149 -4.81 -5.73 -3.59
CA HIS A 149 -3.47 -5.35 -3.16
C HIS A 149 -3.34 -3.88 -2.82
N SER A 150 -2.51 -3.54 -1.83
CA SER A 150 -2.24 -2.15 -1.44
C SER A 150 -3.54 -1.43 -1.03
N LYS A 151 -3.91 -0.34 -1.71
CA LYS A 151 -5.20 0.32 -1.56
C LYS A 151 -6.39 -0.57 -1.96
N GLY A 152 -6.23 -1.49 -2.90
CA GLY A 152 -7.21 -2.52 -3.22
C GLY A 152 -7.52 -3.41 -2.01
N GLY A 153 -6.50 -3.76 -1.23
CA GLY A 153 -6.65 -4.51 0.02
C GLY A 153 -7.39 -3.72 1.09
N ASN A 154 -7.13 -2.41 1.19
CA ASN A 154 -7.91 -1.51 2.06
C ASN A 154 -9.40 -1.45 1.65
N LYS A 155 -9.68 -1.30 0.35
CA LYS A 155 -11.06 -1.32 -0.19
C LYS A 155 -11.76 -2.65 0.08
N ALA A 156 -11.07 -3.77 -0.14
CA ALA A 156 -11.57 -5.10 0.18
C ALA A 156 -11.95 -5.23 1.67
N GLN A 157 -11.03 -4.86 2.57
CA GLN A 157 -11.26 -4.87 4.02
C GLN A 157 -12.46 -3.99 4.41
N TYR A 158 -12.54 -2.78 3.86
CA TYR A 158 -13.64 -1.84 4.11
C TYR A 158 -15.00 -2.46 3.76
N THR A 159 -15.11 -3.06 2.57
CA THR A 159 -16.35 -3.74 2.15
C THR A 159 -16.68 -4.96 3.02
N ALA A 160 -15.68 -5.67 3.53
CA ALA A 160 -15.87 -6.80 4.44
C ALA A 160 -16.44 -6.40 5.79
N VAL A 161 -16.04 -5.22 6.30
CA VAL A 161 -16.57 -4.65 7.54
C VAL A 161 -18.04 -4.26 7.38
N LEU A 162 -18.38 -3.59 6.28
CA LEU A 162 -19.67 -2.88 6.15
C LEU A 162 -20.73 -3.59 5.30
N SER A 163 -20.35 -4.51 4.41
CA SER A 163 -21.32 -5.26 3.60
C SER A 163 -21.61 -6.64 4.18
N PRO A 164 -22.88 -7.01 4.40
CA PRO A 164 -23.24 -8.36 4.81
C PRO A 164 -23.03 -9.40 3.69
N LYS A 165 -22.88 -8.96 2.43
CA LYS A 165 -22.67 -9.84 1.26
C LYS A 165 -21.24 -10.40 1.20
N VAL A 166 -20.30 -9.71 1.84
CA VAL A 166 -18.90 -10.16 1.90
C VAL A 166 -18.76 -11.21 2.99
N THR A 167 -18.33 -12.40 2.57
CA THR A 167 -18.14 -13.56 3.46
C THR A 167 -16.67 -13.91 3.67
N LYS A 168 -15.77 -13.42 2.81
CA LYS A 168 -14.32 -13.63 2.91
C LYS A 168 -13.60 -12.46 2.27
N CYS A 169 -12.53 -12.00 2.91
CA CYS A 169 -11.68 -10.92 2.44
C CYS A 169 -10.22 -11.34 2.55
N ILE A 170 -9.50 -11.32 1.43
CA ILE A 170 -8.04 -11.47 1.40
C ILE A 170 -7.40 -10.13 1.06
N SER A 171 -6.72 -9.54 2.03
CA SER A 171 -5.98 -8.29 1.85
C SER A 171 -4.52 -8.62 1.54
N ILE A 172 -3.98 -8.13 0.42
CA ILE A 172 -2.62 -8.46 -0.01
C ILE A 172 -1.74 -7.22 0.16
N ASN A 173 -0.74 -7.27 1.04
CA ASN A 173 0.07 -6.09 1.41
C ASN A 173 -0.81 -4.84 1.69
N GLY A 174 -1.99 -5.02 2.26
CA GLY A 174 -3.02 -3.99 2.25
C GLY A 174 -2.77 -2.89 3.28
N GLN A 175 -3.04 -1.63 2.89
CA GLN A 175 -2.99 -0.49 3.79
C GLN A 175 -4.05 -0.62 4.92
N GLY A 176 -3.65 -0.30 6.16
CA GLY A 176 -4.57 -0.21 7.31
C GLY A 176 -5.48 1.01 7.30
N PHE A 177 -6.10 1.33 8.44
CA PHE A 177 -7.10 2.39 8.57
C PHE A 177 -6.74 3.48 9.57
N SER A 178 -7.22 4.70 9.32
CA SER A 178 -7.12 5.85 10.23
C SER A 178 -7.74 5.58 11.61
N ASN A 179 -7.33 6.36 12.61
CA ASN A 179 -7.96 6.31 13.93
C ASN A 179 -9.45 6.69 13.87
N GLU A 180 -9.80 7.61 12.97
CA GLU A 180 -11.16 8.06 12.70
C GLU A 180 -12.05 6.91 12.23
N PHE A 181 -11.56 6.05 11.32
CA PHE A 181 -12.27 4.86 10.87
C PHE A 181 -12.43 3.85 12.03
N ILE A 182 -11.35 3.55 12.75
CA ILE A 182 -11.39 2.61 13.89
C ILE A 182 -12.41 3.05 14.93
N ASN A 183 -12.42 4.34 15.27
CA ASN A 183 -13.36 4.89 16.24
C ASN A 183 -14.82 4.83 15.74
N LYS A 184 -15.05 5.17 14.47
CA LYS A 184 -16.40 5.18 13.88
C LYS A 184 -16.99 3.78 13.76
N TYR A 185 -16.20 2.80 13.32
CA TYR A 185 -16.66 1.46 12.93
C TYR A 185 -16.20 0.35 13.88
N SER A 186 -15.78 0.68 15.10
CA SER A 186 -15.30 -0.30 16.09
C SER A 186 -16.23 -1.51 16.27
N PHE A 187 -17.56 -1.29 16.30
CA PHE A 187 -18.53 -2.38 16.43
C PHE A 187 -18.60 -3.26 15.18
N GLU A 188 -18.65 -2.67 13.99
CA GLU A 188 -18.68 -3.38 12.72
C GLU A 188 -17.38 -4.16 12.50
N ILE A 189 -16.23 -3.60 12.86
CA ILE A 189 -14.92 -4.26 12.80
C ILE A 189 -14.95 -5.51 13.67
N SER A 190 -15.24 -5.39 14.98
CA SER A 190 -15.24 -6.55 15.88
C SER A 190 -16.25 -7.63 15.48
N ARG A 191 -17.34 -7.27 14.79
CA ARG A 191 -18.33 -8.23 14.29
C ARG A 191 -17.88 -8.96 13.02
N ASN A 192 -16.99 -8.37 12.22
CA ASN A 192 -16.68 -8.85 10.88
C ASN A 192 -15.19 -9.16 10.65
N GLU A 193 -14.30 -8.86 11.60
CA GLU A 193 -12.84 -9.07 11.47
C GLU A 193 -12.46 -10.52 11.14
N GLU A 194 -13.24 -11.50 11.61
CA GLU A 194 -13.07 -12.94 11.31
C GLU A 194 -13.12 -13.28 9.81
N LYS A 195 -13.72 -12.39 8.99
CA LYS A 195 -13.77 -12.55 7.53
C LYS A 195 -12.47 -12.13 6.85
N ILE A 196 -11.61 -11.40 7.56
CA ILE A 196 -10.50 -10.63 7.02
C ILE A 196 -9.17 -11.31 7.35
N ILE A 197 -8.46 -11.71 6.30
CA ILE A 197 -7.13 -12.31 6.38
C ILE A 197 -6.18 -11.43 5.57
N SER A 198 -5.05 -11.05 6.16
CA SER A 198 -3.98 -10.32 5.47
C SER A 198 -2.83 -11.26 5.08
N ILE A 199 -2.34 -11.14 3.84
CA ILE A 199 -1.16 -11.82 3.33
C ILE A 199 -0.13 -10.75 2.95
N ASN A 200 0.97 -10.68 3.68
CA ASN A 200 1.93 -9.59 3.59
C ASN A 200 3.34 -10.12 3.30
N ALA A 201 4.13 -9.40 2.51
CA ALA A 201 5.56 -9.63 2.47
C ALA A 201 6.18 -9.11 3.78
N LYS A 202 7.14 -9.86 4.35
CA LYS A 202 7.75 -9.53 5.65
C LYS A 202 8.20 -8.08 5.77
N TYR A 203 8.82 -7.54 4.72
CA TYR A 203 9.42 -6.20 4.69
C TYR A 203 8.65 -5.20 3.82
N ASP A 204 7.38 -5.49 3.57
CA ASP A 204 6.50 -4.56 2.89
C ASP A 204 6.30 -3.29 3.72
N TYR A 205 6.44 -2.13 3.09
CA TYR A 205 6.37 -0.83 3.77
C TYR A 205 4.95 -0.26 3.87
N VAL A 206 3.97 -0.87 3.20
CA VAL A 206 2.57 -0.40 3.14
C VAL A 206 1.68 -1.12 4.15
N SER A 207 1.81 -2.44 4.26
CA SER A 207 1.03 -3.28 5.18
C SER A 207 1.23 -2.93 6.65
N CYS A 208 2.37 -2.32 6.99
CA CYS A 208 2.62 -1.81 8.32
C CYS A 208 2.05 -0.41 8.56
N LEU A 209 1.35 0.22 7.62
CA LEU A 209 0.81 1.56 7.80
C LEU A 209 -0.57 1.53 8.47
N PHE A 210 -0.74 2.44 9.44
CA PHE A 210 -1.99 2.68 10.17
C PHE A 210 -2.47 1.49 11.01
N ASN A 211 -3.77 1.45 11.31
CA ASN A 211 -4.37 0.42 12.16
C ASN A 211 -4.80 -0.78 11.32
N ASN A 212 -4.24 -1.94 11.63
CA ASN A 212 -4.66 -3.21 11.06
C ASN A 212 -5.98 -3.67 11.72
N ILE A 213 -6.91 -4.18 10.91
CA ILE A 213 -8.22 -4.71 11.35
C ILE A 213 -8.42 -6.19 10.99
N SER A 214 -7.40 -6.85 10.45
CA SER A 214 -7.46 -8.25 10.07
C SER A 214 -7.39 -9.14 11.30
N ASN A 215 -8.26 -10.15 11.37
CA ASN A 215 -8.21 -11.14 12.45
C ASN A 215 -6.98 -12.06 12.31
N GLU A 216 -6.57 -12.36 11.08
CA GLU A 216 -5.42 -13.21 10.78
C GLU A 216 -4.45 -12.47 9.85
N CYS A 217 -3.14 -12.58 10.14
CA CYS A 217 -2.08 -11.96 9.36
C CYS A 217 -0.96 -12.97 9.10
N HIS A 218 -0.69 -13.25 7.83
CA HIS A 218 0.42 -14.08 7.40
C HIS A 218 1.50 -13.19 6.82
N TYR A 219 2.72 -13.30 7.35
CA TYR A 219 3.90 -12.65 6.79
C TYR A 219 4.74 -13.67 6.04
N LEU A 220 5.10 -13.38 4.80
CA LEU A 220 5.83 -14.31 3.93
C LEU A 220 7.26 -13.85 3.75
N LYS A 221 8.20 -14.80 3.82
CA LYS A 221 9.61 -14.56 3.55
C LYS A 221 9.85 -14.42 2.06
N THR A 222 10.39 -13.28 1.63
CA THR A 222 10.70 -12.99 0.23
C THR A 222 12.20 -13.14 -0.05
N LEU A 223 12.58 -13.07 -1.33
CA LEU A 223 13.98 -12.83 -1.68
C LEU A 223 14.36 -11.39 -1.30
N ILE A 224 15.63 -11.18 -0.96
CA ILE A 224 16.14 -9.83 -0.68
C ILE A 224 16.00 -8.98 -1.94
N GLN A 225 15.30 -7.87 -1.81
CA GLN A 225 15.14 -6.89 -2.88
C GLN A 225 16.22 -5.82 -2.79
N THR A 226 16.69 -5.34 -3.95
CA THR A 226 17.68 -4.25 -4.00
C THR A 226 16.98 -2.89 -3.83
N ASN A 227 15.85 -2.70 -4.50
CA ASN A 227 15.00 -1.53 -4.33
C ASN A 227 13.99 -1.80 -3.19
N PRO A 228 13.88 -0.94 -2.17
CA PRO A 228 12.94 -1.15 -1.07
C PRO A 228 11.46 -1.18 -1.53
N PHE A 229 11.11 -0.47 -2.60
CA PHE A 229 9.75 -0.46 -3.12
C PHE A 229 9.33 -1.81 -3.72
N ASP A 230 10.30 -2.65 -4.12
CA ASP A 230 10.02 -3.97 -4.68
C ASP A 230 9.44 -4.94 -3.64
N TYR A 231 9.58 -4.66 -2.33
CA TYR A 231 8.92 -5.47 -1.30
C TYR A 231 7.38 -5.34 -1.33
N HIS A 232 6.87 -4.29 -1.98
CA HIS A 232 5.43 -4.08 -2.17
C HIS A 232 4.90 -4.72 -3.47
N LYS A 233 5.69 -5.54 -4.17
CA LYS A 233 5.21 -6.26 -5.36
C LYS A 233 4.43 -7.51 -4.95
N ALA A 234 3.14 -7.60 -5.26
CA ALA A 234 2.31 -8.76 -4.92
C ALA A 234 2.88 -10.12 -5.41
N HIS A 235 3.51 -10.16 -6.60
CA HIS A 235 4.04 -11.41 -7.17
C HIS A 235 5.17 -12.04 -6.33
N ILE A 236 5.89 -11.27 -5.51
CA ILE A 236 7.00 -11.80 -4.71
C ILE A 236 6.51 -12.71 -3.58
N LEU A 237 5.21 -12.69 -3.27
CA LEU A 237 4.56 -13.59 -2.33
C LEU A 237 4.53 -15.05 -2.84
N LEU A 238 4.71 -15.23 -4.14
CA LEU A 238 4.70 -16.53 -4.80
C LEU A 238 6.13 -17.08 -4.97
N ASP A 239 6.27 -18.39 -4.80
CA ASP A 239 7.46 -19.15 -5.15
C ASP A 239 7.49 -19.50 -6.67
N PRO A 240 8.59 -20.04 -7.20
CA PRO A 240 8.68 -20.38 -8.63
C PRO A 240 7.66 -21.44 -9.12
N THR A 241 7.02 -22.18 -8.21
CA THR A 241 5.95 -23.13 -8.55
C THR A 241 4.59 -22.43 -8.69
N GLY A 242 4.45 -21.21 -8.17
CA GLY A 242 3.19 -20.46 -8.06
C GLY A 242 2.47 -20.69 -6.73
N GLY A 243 3.09 -21.39 -5.78
CA GLY A 243 2.61 -21.55 -4.41
C GLY A 243 3.01 -20.36 -3.53
N LEU A 244 2.41 -20.19 -2.36
CA LEU A 244 2.87 -19.20 -1.38
C LEU A 244 4.30 -19.50 -0.91
N ARG A 245 5.07 -18.44 -0.67
CA ARG A 245 6.35 -18.54 0.02
C ARG A 245 6.17 -18.94 1.49
N PRO A 246 7.24 -19.44 2.14
CA PRO A 246 7.18 -19.81 3.55
C PRO A 246 6.80 -18.63 4.45
N GLU A 247 5.97 -18.91 5.44
CA GLU A 247 5.63 -17.96 6.50
C GLU A 247 6.84 -17.62 7.38
N THR A 248 6.79 -16.44 7.97
CA THR A 248 7.75 -15.87 8.92
C THR A 248 7.00 -15.00 9.93
N ASP A 249 7.69 -14.60 11.00
CA ASP A 249 7.22 -13.53 11.87
C ASP A 249 7.22 -12.18 11.13
N GLU A 250 6.39 -11.25 11.61
CA GLU A 250 6.42 -9.85 11.21
C GLU A 250 7.82 -9.25 11.36
N ALA A 251 8.23 -8.38 10.43
CA ALA A 251 9.47 -7.64 10.55
C ALA A 251 9.48 -6.73 11.78
N ILE A 252 10.58 -6.76 12.53
CA ILE A 252 10.77 -5.89 13.68
C ILE A 252 10.83 -4.43 13.22
N ILE A 253 11.51 -4.16 12.10
CA ILE A 253 11.59 -2.80 11.54
C ILE A 253 10.21 -2.24 11.18
N SER A 254 9.30 -3.05 10.64
CA SER A 254 7.95 -2.61 10.27
C SER A 254 7.15 -2.18 11.49
N ASN A 255 7.25 -2.93 12.59
CA ASN A 255 6.65 -2.55 13.86
C ASN A 255 7.26 -1.29 14.47
N ILE A 256 8.58 -1.11 14.34
CA ILE A 256 9.26 0.11 14.80
C ILE A 256 8.74 1.33 14.05
N ILE A 257 8.60 1.21 12.74
CA ILE A 257 8.25 2.30 11.85
C ILE A 257 6.77 2.67 11.99
N ASN A 258 5.86 1.69 12.11
CA ASN A 258 4.45 1.94 12.40
C ASN A 258 4.27 2.77 13.69
N LYS A 259 4.95 2.40 14.78
CA LYS A 259 4.83 3.15 16.04
C LYS A 259 5.43 4.55 15.92
N PHE A 260 6.55 4.69 15.23
CA PHE A 260 7.18 5.99 15.00
C PHE A 260 6.26 6.94 14.22
N SER A 261 5.71 6.48 13.09
CA SER A 261 4.81 7.31 12.26
C SER A 261 3.51 7.64 12.99
N THR A 262 2.91 6.65 13.65
CA THR A 262 1.66 6.84 14.41
C THR A 262 1.86 7.82 15.56
N TYR A 263 2.97 7.72 16.29
CA TYR A 263 3.28 8.63 17.39
C TYR A 263 3.39 10.09 16.92
N ILE A 264 4.02 10.34 15.76
CA ILE A 264 4.13 11.69 15.22
C ILE A 264 2.74 12.21 14.81
N ILE A 265 1.98 11.42 14.05
CA ILE A 265 0.73 11.84 13.40
C ILE A 265 -0.41 12.06 14.40
N SER A 266 -0.55 11.20 15.43
CA SER A 266 -1.76 11.09 16.27
C SER A 266 -2.20 12.37 16.99
N ASP A 267 -1.28 13.26 17.32
CA ASP A 267 -1.57 14.47 18.12
C ASP A 267 -1.33 15.77 17.35
N LEU A 268 -1.15 15.69 16.03
CA LEU A 268 -1.08 16.88 15.20
C LEU A 268 -2.47 17.50 15.05
N PRO A 269 -2.59 18.84 14.97
CA PRO A 269 -3.81 19.49 14.51
C PRO A 269 -4.29 18.86 13.18
N LYS A 270 -5.60 18.70 12.99
CA LYS A 270 -6.13 17.94 11.84
C LYS A 270 -5.67 18.49 10.49
N ASP A 271 -5.62 19.81 10.35
CA ASP A 271 -5.11 20.52 9.16
C ASP A 271 -3.61 20.26 8.93
N VAL A 272 -2.80 20.27 9.99
CA VAL A 272 -1.37 19.93 9.91
C VAL A 272 -1.19 18.45 9.57
N SER A 273 -1.90 17.55 10.24
CA SER A 273 -1.84 16.10 10.03
C SER A 273 -2.15 15.73 8.58
N LYS A 274 -3.25 16.27 8.03
CA LYS A 274 -3.62 16.11 6.64
C LYS A 274 -2.50 16.55 5.70
N LEU A 275 -2.02 17.79 5.86
CA LEU A 275 -0.93 18.31 5.03
C LEU A 275 0.34 17.47 5.15
N VAL A 276 0.66 16.96 6.33
CA VAL A 276 1.85 16.12 6.53
C VAL A 276 1.70 14.77 5.80
N VAL A 277 0.56 14.11 5.97
CA VAL A 277 0.29 12.82 5.32
C VAL A 277 0.28 12.96 3.81
N ASP A 278 -0.49 13.92 3.28
CA ASP A 278 -0.63 14.14 1.83
C ASP A 278 0.77 14.34 1.21
N ARG A 279 1.65 15.09 1.88
CA ARG A 279 3.02 15.30 1.40
C ARG A 279 3.91 14.07 1.44
N VAL A 280 3.75 13.21 2.44
CA VAL A 280 4.48 11.93 2.46
C VAL A 280 4.00 11.04 1.31
N ILE A 281 2.70 11.05 1.01
CA ILE A 281 2.13 10.31 -0.11
C ILE A 281 2.62 10.87 -1.45
N ASP A 282 2.59 12.20 -1.66
CA ASP A 282 3.09 12.85 -2.87
C ASP A 282 4.57 12.49 -3.15
N ILE A 283 5.38 12.44 -2.09
CA ILE A 283 6.79 12.03 -2.16
C ILE A 283 6.91 10.58 -2.68
N VAL A 284 6.11 9.67 -2.14
CA VAL A 284 6.13 8.25 -2.53
C VAL A 284 5.61 8.07 -3.95
N GLU A 285 4.48 8.71 -4.29
CA GLU A 285 3.91 8.73 -5.64
C GLU A 285 4.98 9.16 -6.64
N MET A 286 5.61 10.32 -6.43
CA MET A 286 6.58 10.84 -7.38
C MET A 286 7.81 9.94 -7.52
N VAL A 287 8.32 9.36 -6.44
CA VAL A 287 9.45 8.42 -6.51
C VAL A 287 9.09 7.23 -7.40
N LEU A 288 7.84 6.76 -7.35
CA LEU A 288 7.35 5.70 -8.21
C LEU A 288 7.10 6.18 -9.66
N CYS A 289 6.61 7.42 -9.86
CA CYS A 289 6.38 7.97 -11.21
C CYS A 289 7.67 8.19 -12.02
N ARG A 290 8.78 8.51 -11.34
CA ARG A 290 10.01 9.01 -11.99
C ARG A 290 11.14 7.98 -12.08
N ASP A 291 10.90 6.74 -11.70
CA ASP A 291 11.92 5.70 -11.76
C ASP A 291 12.11 5.14 -13.19
N GLU A 292 12.42 6.03 -14.14
CA GLU A 292 12.85 5.61 -15.47
C GLU A 292 14.32 5.17 -15.50
N ASN A 293 15.12 5.39 -14.42
CA ASN A 293 16.57 5.18 -14.48
C ASN A 293 17.30 4.89 -13.14
N GLY A 294 16.64 4.50 -12.04
CA GLY A 294 17.32 4.27 -10.77
C GLY A 294 17.95 5.54 -10.19
N GLY A 295 17.29 6.69 -10.42
CA GLY A 295 17.71 7.98 -9.89
C GLY A 295 17.80 7.95 -8.36
N ASN A 296 18.75 8.70 -7.79
CA ASN A 296 18.88 8.77 -6.35
C ASN A 296 17.59 9.34 -5.74
N ILE A 297 16.89 8.55 -4.93
CA ILE A 297 15.63 8.93 -4.25
C ILE A 297 15.72 10.32 -3.59
N PHE A 298 16.87 10.65 -2.98
CA PHE A 298 17.11 11.94 -2.35
C PHE A 298 17.17 13.11 -3.33
N GLN A 299 17.61 12.88 -4.58
CA GLN A 299 17.63 13.91 -5.63
C GLN A 299 16.22 14.20 -6.16
N GLU A 300 15.41 13.16 -6.38
CA GLU A 300 14.03 13.35 -6.83
C GLU A 300 13.18 14.01 -5.74
N MET A 301 13.30 13.52 -4.50
CA MET A 301 12.71 14.17 -3.33
C MET A 301 13.15 15.63 -3.25
N GLY A 302 14.46 15.92 -3.36
CA GLY A 302 14.98 17.30 -3.35
C GLY A 302 14.37 18.22 -4.42
N LYS A 303 14.12 17.72 -5.63
CA LYS A 303 13.50 18.50 -6.73
C LYS A 303 12.05 18.85 -6.44
N TYR A 304 11.26 17.90 -5.96
CA TYR A 304 9.85 18.12 -5.60
C TYR A 304 9.69 19.15 -4.49
N LEU A 305 10.49 18.96 -3.45
CA LEU A 305 10.52 19.83 -2.29
C LEU A 305 10.83 21.29 -2.69
N LEU A 306 11.62 21.51 -3.75
CA LEU A 306 11.89 22.84 -4.31
C LEU A 306 10.74 23.41 -5.15
N MET A 307 10.03 22.56 -5.93
CA MET A 307 8.89 22.98 -6.76
C MET A 307 7.69 23.42 -5.90
N GLU A 308 7.34 22.64 -4.88
CA GLU A 308 6.23 22.93 -3.97
C GLU A 308 6.43 24.18 -3.11
N CYS A 309 7.68 24.43 -2.66
CA CYS A 309 8.03 25.70 -2.01
C CYS A 309 7.78 26.93 -2.88
N TYR A 310 7.69 26.77 -4.20
CA TYR A 310 7.45 27.84 -5.16
C TYR A 310 5.95 28.07 -5.41
N GLU A 311 5.12 27.03 -5.32
CA GLU A 311 3.67 27.10 -5.58
C GLU A 311 2.86 27.58 -4.37
N SER A 312 3.33 27.33 -3.14
CA SER A 312 2.56 27.59 -1.92
C SER A 312 2.60 29.03 -1.36
N SER A 313 2.95 30.05 -2.16
CA SER A 313 2.82 31.46 -1.74
C SER A 313 1.36 31.90 -1.97
N VAL A 314 0.54 32.29 -0.99
CA VAL A 314 0.68 33.54 -0.21
C VAL A 314 -0.08 33.49 1.14
N GLU A 315 -0.90 32.47 1.44
CA GLU A 315 -1.83 32.53 2.60
C GLU A 315 -1.48 31.60 3.79
N TYR A 316 -0.62 30.58 3.64
CA TYR A 316 -0.33 29.57 4.69
C TYR A 316 1.16 29.18 4.85
N LYS A 317 2.08 30.12 4.58
CA LYS A 317 3.54 29.83 4.49
C LYS A 317 4.14 29.16 5.73
N GLU A 318 3.69 29.52 6.93
CA GLU A 318 4.23 28.98 8.18
C GLU A 318 3.75 27.55 8.45
N ILE A 319 2.44 27.30 8.35
CA ILE A 319 1.85 25.95 8.47
C ILE A 319 2.47 25.01 7.44
N PHE A 320 2.60 25.44 6.19
CA PHE A 320 3.27 24.67 5.15
C PHE A 320 4.71 24.33 5.54
N SER A 321 5.50 25.32 5.99
CA SER A 321 6.89 25.09 6.37
C SER A 321 7.04 24.14 7.56
N ILE A 322 6.11 24.18 8.51
CA ILE A 322 6.05 23.26 9.65
C ILE A 322 5.70 21.85 9.18
N SER A 323 4.59 21.68 8.44
CA SER A 323 4.17 20.38 7.90
C SER A 323 5.25 19.72 7.07
N PHE A 324 5.95 20.51 6.26
CA PHE A 324 7.08 20.06 5.46
C PHE A 324 8.20 19.46 6.31
N VAL A 325 8.61 20.13 7.38
CA VAL A 325 9.67 19.60 8.26
C VAL A 325 9.21 18.35 9.00
N ILE A 326 7.93 18.26 9.38
CA ILE A 326 7.38 17.04 9.97
C ILE A 326 7.42 15.88 8.96
N ALA A 327 7.02 16.13 7.71
CA ALA A 327 7.10 15.13 6.64
C ALA A 327 8.54 14.66 6.42
N GLU A 328 9.53 15.57 6.42
CA GLU A 328 10.96 15.22 6.34
C GLU A 328 11.43 14.32 7.48
N VAL A 329 10.84 14.43 8.68
CA VAL A 329 11.14 13.56 9.82
C VAL A 329 10.45 12.19 9.67
N LEU A 330 9.21 12.16 9.20
CA LEU A 330 8.43 10.93 9.02
C LEU A 330 9.07 9.97 8.01
N ILE A 331 9.66 10.50 6.94
CA ILE A 331 10.31 9.69 5.89
C ILE A 331 11.67 9.12 6.32
N LEU A 332 12.25 9.53 7.46
CA LEU A 332 13.61 9.13 7.85
C LEU A 332 13.84 7.61 7.82
N PRO A 333 12.95 6.75 8.34
CA PRO A 333 13.16 5.30 8.26
C PRO A 333 13.14 4.78 6.82
N LEU A 334 12.28 5.34 5.96
CA LEU A 334 12.19 4.96 4.54
C LEU A 334 13.51 5.24 3.80
N LEU A 335 14.20 6.33 4.16
CA LEU A 335 15.52 6.68 3.59
C LEU A 335 16.61 5.63 3.87
N PHE A 336 16.42 4.81 4.91
CA PHE A 336 17.36 3.76 5.33
C PHE A 336 16.73 2.36 5.25
N TRP A 337 15.60 2.18 4.56
CA TRP A 337 14.82 0.94 4.58
C TRP A 337 15.67 -0.29 4.22
N SER A 338 16.43 -0.23 3.12
CA SER A 338 17.30 -1.34 2.70
C SER A 338 18.40 -1.65 3.73
N ASP A 339 19.01 -0.63 4.32
CA ASP A 339 20.06 -0.80 5.33
C ASP A 339 19.47 -1.38 6.63
N LEU A 340 18.26 -0.97 7.00
CA LEU A 340 17.51 -1.49 8.14
C LEU A 340 17.15 -2.97 7.97
N ILE A 341 16.70 -3.37 6.78
CA ILE A 341 16.47 -4.78 6.44
C ILE A 341 17.78 -5.57 6.54
N LEU A 342 18.87 -5.03 5.96
CA LEU A 342 20.18 -5.67 6.04
C LEU A 342 20.62 -5.85 7.49
N ALA A 343 20.42 -4.84 8.34
CA ALA A 343 20.73 -4.91 9.76
C ALA A 343 19.92 -6.02 10.46
N GLU A 344 18.61 -6.12 10.20
CA GLU A 344 17.75 -7.15 10.79
C GLU A 344 18.12 -8.57 10.34
N GLU A 345 18.31 -8.79 9.03
CA GLU A 345 18.64 -10.12 8.49
C GLU A 345 20.03 -10.59 8.91
N THR A 346 20.99 -9.66 9.07
CA THR A 346 22.37 -9.99 9.47
C THR A 346 22.62 -9.91 10.98
N LYS A 347 21.71 -9.28 11.74
CA LYS A 347 21.88 -8.91 13.15
C LYS A 347 23.16 -8.11 13.41
N SER A 348 23.52 -7.26 12.46
CA SER A 348 24.79 -6.53 12.48
C SER A 348 24.70 -5.25 13.32
N LYS A 349 25.34 -5.29 14.49
CA LYS A 349 25.44 -4.14 15.40
C LYS A 349 26.17 -2.94 14.81
N ASP A 350 27.11 -3.18 13.90
CA ASP A 350 27.85 -2.10 13.26
C ASP A 350 26.99 -1.37 12.22
N VAL A 351 26.21 -2.12 11.44
CA VAL A 351 25.28 -1.55 10.44
C VAL A 351 24.18 -0.75 11.14
N ILE A 352 23.53 -1.31 12.17
CA ILE A 352 22.46 -0.59 12.88
C ILE A 352 22.99 0.68 13.57
N LYS A 353 24.21 0.64 14.13
CA LYS A 353 24.83 1.81 14.76
C LYS A 353 25.13 2.91 13.75
N ASP A 354 25.61 2.57 12.56
CA ASP A 354 25.83 3.54 11.48
C ASP A 354 24.52 4.20 11.04
N ILE A 355 23.46 3.41 10.86
CA ILE A 355 22.11 3.91 10.51
C ILE A 355 21.60 4.85 11.60
N ILE A 356 21.66 4.45 12.88
CA ILE A 356 21.22 5.28 14.01
C ILE A 356 21.95 6.63 14.02
N ASN A 357 23.27 6.65 13.83
CA ASN A 357 24.03 7.90 13.80
C ASN A 357 23.56 8.83 12.67
N LYS A 358 23.25 8.27 11.49
CA LYS A 358 22.72 9.04 10.35
C LYS A 358 21.31 9.57 10.64
N ILE A 359 20.42 8.75 11.20
CA ILE A 359 19.06 9.16 11.60
C ILE A 359 19.13 10.30 12.62
N ILE A 360 19.98 10.20 13.64
CA ILE A 360 20.17 11.26 14.64
C ILE A 360 20.66 12.54 13.96
N ALA A 361 21.71 12.47 13.14
CA ALA A 361 22.28 13.65 12.50
C ALA A 361 21.28 14.38 11.59
N ILE A 362 20.53 13.64 10.77
CA ILE A 362 19.51 14.24 9.90
C ILE A 362 18.35 14.76 10.73
N GLY A 363 17.86 13.97 11.69
CA GLY A 363 16.76 14.32 12.58
C GLY A 363 17.02 15.61 13.36
N GLU A 364 18.18 15.72 14.01
CA GLU A 364 18.60 16.94 14.73
C GLU A 364 18.67 18.16 13.80
N SER A 365 19.16 17.98 12.57
CA SER A 365 19.16 19.04 11.57
C SER A 365 17.73 19.51 11.23
N LYS A 366 16.74 18.61 11.18
CA LYS A 366 15.33 18.97 10.96
C LYS A 366 14.72 19.67 12.17
N ILE A 367 15.04 19.25 13.39
CA ILE A 367 14.63 19.95 14.62
C ILE A 367 15.19 21.38 14.67
N ILE A 368 16.45 21.57 14.28
CA ILE A 368 17.06 22.91 14.19
C ILE A 368 16.32 23.76 13.15
N LYS A 369 16.00 23.20 11.98
CA LYS A 369 15.22 23.88 10.95
C LYS A 369 13.84 24.31 11.45
N LEU A 370 13.12 23.45 12.17
CA LEU A 370 11.83 23.78 12.77
C LEU A 370 11.94 24.93 13.78
N LYS A 371 12.96 24.90 14.66
CA LYS A 371 13.29 25.99 15.60
C LYS A 371 13.62 27.31 14.90
N LEU A 372 14.08 27.30 13.64
CA LEU A 372 14.33 28.52 12.89
C LEU A 372 13.05 29.07 12.23
N ILE A 373 12.11 28.19 11.88
CA ILE A 373 10.81 28.54 11.30
C ILE A 373 9.91 29.17 12.38
N ASP A 374 9.65 28.44 13.46
CA ASP A 374 8.81 28.92 14.57
C ASP A 374 9.33 28.37 15.92
N LYS A 375 9.94 29.26 16.71
CA LYS A 375 10.47 28.92 18.05
C LYS A 375 9.38 28.70 19.10
N THR A 376 8.14 29.11 18.82
CA THR A 376 7.04 29.05 19.77
C THR A 376 6.37 27.67 19.81
N GLN A 377 6.62 26.81 18.81
CA GLN A 377 6.16 25.42 18.72
C GLN A 377 6.92 24.44 19.64
N ILE A 378 7.19 24.83 20.89
CA ILE A 378 8.02 24.07 21.83
C ILE A 378 7.52 22.63 21.98
N ASN A 379 6.19 22.44 22.13
CA ASN A 379 5.60 21.12 22.27
C ASN A 379 5.83 20.21 21.05
N LEU A 380 5.70 20.76 19.84
CA LEU A 380 5.93 20.00 18.60
C LEU A 380 7.42 19.64 18.46
N ILE A 381 8.30 20.60 18.73
CA ILE A 381 9.76 20.41 18.69
C ILE A 381 10.18 19.29 19.66
N ASP A 382 9.69 19.33 20.89
CA ASP A 382 9.99 18.33 21.92
C ASP A 382 9.41 16.96 21.53
N LYS A 383 8.19 16.94 20.98
CA LYS A 383 7.55 15.72 20.48
C LYS A 383 8.36 15.06 19.37
N LEU A 384 8.76 15.80 18.34
CA LEU A 384 9.56 15.25 17.23
C LEU A 384 10.94 14.79 17.71
N SER A 385 11.57 15.54 18.61
CA SER A 385 12.85 15.14 19.21
C SER A 385 12.72 13.82 19.99
N LYS A 386 11.63 13.69 20.76
CA LYS A 386 11.30 12.45 21.48
C LYS A 386 11.01 11.29 20.53
N ALA A 387 10.25 11.52 19.44
CA ALA A 387 9.95 10.51 18.44
C ALA A 387 11.23 9.95 17.80
N ILE A 388 12.18 10.82 17.43
CA ILE A 388 13.48 10.42 16.87
C ILE A 388 14.28 9.63 17.90
N HIS A 389 14.30 10.07 19.16
CA HIS A 389 14.98 9.36 20.24
C HIS A 389 14.42 7.96 20.44
N GLU A 390 13.10 7.82 20.59
CA GLU A 390 12.42 6.53 20.75
C GLU A 390 12.63 5.61 19.54
N LEU A 391 12.58 6.13 18.32
CA LEU A 391 12.93 5.38 17.11
C LEU A 391 14.34 4.78 17.22
N THR A 392 15.34 5.62 17.53
CA THR A 392 16.73 5.16 17.60
C THR A 392 16.99 4.18 18.75
N GLU A 393 16.34 4.38 19.89
CA GLU A 393 16.46 3.50 21.05
C GLU A 393 15.86 2.11 20.75
N ARG A 394 14.71 2.07 20.07
CA ARG A 394 14.09 0.80 19.64
C ARG A 394 14.94 0.10 18.60
N LEU A 395 15.45 0.82 17.61
CA LEU A 395 16.38 0.27 16.61
C LEU A 395 17.61 -0.37 17.28
N GLU A 396 18.21 0.27 18.29
CA GLU A 396 19.39 -0.27 18.98
C GLU A 396 19.09 -1.54 19.80
N LYS A 397 17.87 -1.64 20.35
CA LYS A 397 17.48 -2.72 21.27
C LYS A 397 16.87 -3.93 20.56
N GLU A 398 16.11 -3.69 19.50
CA GLU A 398 15.24 -4.69 18.88
C GLU A 398 15.83 -5.27 17.57
N ILE A 399 16.76 -4.56 16.91
CA ILE A 399 17.47 -5.00 15.68
C ILE A 399 18.91 -5.42 16.00
#